data_AF-A0A509ELD8-F1
#
_entry.id   AF-A0A509ELD8-F1
#
_cell.length_a   1.000
_cell.length_b   1.000
_cell.length_c   1.000
_cell.angle_alpha   90.00
_cell.angle_beta   90.00
_cell.angle_gamma   90.00
#
_symmetry.space_group_name_H-M   'P 1'
#
loop_
_entity.id
_entity.type
_entity.pdbx_description
1 polymer ?
#
loop_
_entity_poly.entity_id
_entity_poly.type
_entity_poly.pdbx_seq_one_letter_code
_entity_poly.pdbx_strand_id
1 'polypeptide(L)'
;MPRLYLSTPFALALALSLGACSSSRVEGPRTRGPGPQASLDAPVPAIPSGAVTASPLAPPPGASAAPDGLPPTPGTQVATAAPPGSNVIAEPVIPPPPPPPVTAGGRSSVVGTWDAKDATGASCKVTLSSAPSLDLYKASTAGCANKDLAKISAWDYRDGEVYLYQAGGTVAARLRQGGGALDGALTKSGASLALVR
;
A
#
# COMPACT_ATOMS: atom_id res chain seq x y z
N MET A 1 -34.81 51.60 -62.12
CA MET A 1 -34.40 52.67 -61.18
C MET A 1 -34.56 52.13 -59.75
N PRO A 2 -33.95 52.74 -58.72
CA PRO A 2 -32.71 52.45 -57.94
C PRO A 2 -32.84 51.26 -56.93
N ARG A 3 -31.78 50.57 -56.46
CA ARG A 3 -30.86 50.87 -55.30
C ARG A 3 -31.62 51.16 -53.98
N LEU A 4 -31.28 50.72 -52.76
CA LEU A 4 -30.09 50.17 -52.11
C LEU A 4 -30.54 49.80 -50.66
N TYR A 5 -30.09 48.66 -50.10
CA TYR A 5 -29.57 48.47 -48.73
C TYR A 5 -30.44 48.78 -47.49
N LEU A 6 -30.61 47.78 -46.61
CA LEU A 6 -30.17 47.77 -45.19
C LEU A 6 -30.77 46.53 -44.50
N SER A 7 -30.03 45.44 -44.39
CA SER A 7 -30.42 44.32 -43.51
C SER A 7 -29.18 43.62 -42.96
N THR A 8 -28.29 44.43 -42.36
CA THR A 8 -27.07 43.97 -41.70
C THR A 8 -26.61 45.10 -40.78
N PRO A 9 -27.18 45.24 -39.56
CA PRO A 9 -26.36 44.96 -38.38
C PRO A 9 -27.21 44.61 -37.14
N PHE A 10 -27.68 43.36 -36.98
CA PHE A 10 -28.21 42.93 -35.67
C PHE A 10 -27.56 41.65 -35.14
N ALA A 11 -26.62 41.07 -35.87
CA ALA A 11 -25.96 39.82 -35.50
C ALA A 11 -24.72 39.99 -34.58
N LEU A 12 -24.44 41.18 -34.04
CA LEU A 12 -23.13 41.48 -33.44
C LEU A 12 -23.06 41.64 -31.92
N ALA A 13 -24.13 41.36 -31.15
CA ALA A 13 -24.17 41.74 -29.73
C ALA A 13 -24.24 40.57 -28.71
N LEU A 14 -24.00 39.31 -29.09
CA LEU A 14 -24.18 38.15 -28.18
C LEU A 14 -22.97 37.22 -28.06
N ALA A 15 -21.77 37.67 -28.42
CA ALA A 15 -20.54 36.88 -28.37
C ALA A 15 -19.50 37.38 -27.34
N LEU A 16 -19.92 38.06 -26.26
CA LEU A 16 -19.02 38.54 -25.21
C LEU A 16 -19.46 38.06 -23.83
N SER A 17 -19.14 36.81 -23.47
CA SER A 17 -18.87 36.41 -22.08
C SER A 17 -18.59 34.92 -22.01
N LEU A 18 -17.31 34.52 -21.99
CA LEU A 18 -16.74 33.33 -21.33
C LEU A 18 -15.27 33.19 -21.78
N GLY A 19 -14.37 33.87 -21.08
CA GLY A 19 -12.94 33.85 -21.39
C GLY A 19 -12.11 34.48 -20.28
N ALA A 20 -12.31 34.02 -19.04
CA ALA A 20 -11.47 34.39 -17.90
C ALA A 20 -10.71 33.16 -17.39
N CYS A 21 -9.41 33.36 -17.16
CA CYS A 21 -8.40 32.42 -16.62
C CYS A 21 -7.65 31.51 -17.62
N SER A 22 -7.05 32.10 -18.66
CA SER A 22 -5.79 31.56 -19.18
C SER A 22 -4.64 32.34 -18.54
N SER A 23 -3.92 31.70 -17.62
CA SER A 23 -2.75 32.27 -16.97
C SER A 23 -1.57 32.18 -17.95
N SER A 24 -1.28 33.29 -18.63
CA SER A 24 -0.09 33.45 -19.47
C SER A 24 1.17 33.44 -18.61
N ARG A 25 1.71 32.25 -18.31
CA ARG A 25 3.12 32.12 -17.92
C ARG A 25 3.95 32.24 -19.20
N VAL A 26 4.47 33.44 -19.42
CA VAL A 26 5.68 33.80 -20.20
C VAL A 26 6.43 32.58 -20.77
N GLU A 27 6.16 32.25 -22.03
CA GLU A 27 6.98 31.34 -22.83
C GLU A 27 7.94 32.21 -23.66
N GLY A 28 9.06 32.57 -23.05
CA GLY A 28 10.20 33.14 -23.78
C GLY A 28 11.04 32.00 -24.36
N PRO A 29 11.65 32.13 -25.55
CA PRO A 29 12.58 31.12 -26.03
C PRO A 29 13.83 31.16 -25.15
N ARG A 30 13.93 30.26 -24.18
CA ARG A 30 15.20 29.97 -23.52
C ARG A 30 15.97 28.97 -24.37
N THR A 31 16.88 29.50 -25.17
CA THR A 31 18.07 28.78 -25.62
C THR A 31 18.88 28.37 -24.37
N ARG A 32 18.63 27.16 -23.88
CA ARG A 32 19.45 26.54 -22.83
C ARG A 32 20.33 25.48 -23.50
N GLY A 33 21.60 25.84 -23.69
CA GLY A 33 22.64 24.87 -24.01
C GLY A 33 22.82 23.82 -22.90
N PRO A 34 23.56 22.75 -23.18
CA PRO A 34 23.82 21.70 -22.19
C PRO A 34 24.74 22.25 -21.09
N GLY A 35 24.17 22.57 -19.94
CA GLY A 35 24.91 22.81 -18.71
C GLY A 35 25.24 21.48 -18.03
N PRO A 36 26.42 21.33 -17.42
CA PRO A 36 26.81 20.10 -16.74
C PRO A 36 25.85 19.84 -15.57
N GLN A 37 25.26 18.65 -15.53
CA GLN A 37 24.50 18.18 -14.37
C GLN A 37 25.46 18.09 -13.18
N ALA A 38 25.30 19.02 -12.23
CA ALA A 38 25.85 18.86 -10.90
C ALA A 38 25.26 17.57 -10.32
N SER A 39 26.14 16.59 -10.17
CA SER A 39 25.90 15.35 -9.44
C SER A 39 25.43 15.69 -8.02
N LEU A 40 24.13 15.49 -7.78
CA LEU A 40 23.52 15.49 -6.45
C LEU A 40 23.02 14.07 -6.23
N ASP A 41 23.88 13.20 -5.72
CA ASP A 41 23.49 12.16 -4.77
C ASP A 41 24.75 11.58 -4.13
N ALA A 42 25.15 12.14 -2.99
CA ALA A 42 26.03 11.42 -2.09
C ALA A 42 25.16 10.37 -1.38
N PRO A 43 25.49 9.07 -1.41
CA PRO A 43 24.73 8.05 -0.71
C PRO A 43 24.74 8.35 0.79
N VAL A 44 23.59 8.74 1.35
CA VAL A 44 23.44 8.88 2.80
C VAL A 44 23.52 7.47 3.40
N PRO A 45 24.45 7.19 4.33
CA PRO A 45 24.53 5.88 4.95
C PRO A 45 23.26 5.62 5.78
N ALA A 46 22.69 4.42 5.64
CA ALA A 46 21.53 3.99 6.41
C ALA A 46 21.88 3.97 7.91
N ILE A 47 21.07 4.66 8.71
CA ILE A 47 21.20 4.65 10.18
C ILE A 47 20.41 3.45 10.70
N PRO A 48 21.05 2.48 11.41
CA PRO A 48 20.34 1.35 11.96
C PRO A 48 19.43 1.78 13.11
N SER A 49 18.19 1.30 13.10
CA SER A 49 17.29 1.44 14.25
C SER A 49 17.78 0.51 15.38
N GLY A 50 17.87 1.04 16.60
CA GLY A 50 18.37 0.32 17.77
C GLY A 50 17.49 -0.88 18.15
N ALA A 51 18.11 -1.93 18.70
CA ALA A 51 17.45 -3.18 19.05
C ALA A 51 16.39 -2.96 20.16
N VAL A 52 15.16 -3.41 19.89
CA VAL A 52 14.08 -3.44 20.87
C VAL A 52 14.29 -4.64 21.79
N THR A 53 14.57 -4.38 23.06
CA THR A 53 14.72 -5.44 24.09
C THR A 53 13.37 -5.70 24.73
N ALA A 54 12.81 -6.89 24.56
CA ALA A 54 11.64 -7.35 25.29
C ALA A 54 12.10 -8.30 26.41
N SER A 55 11.97 -7.88 27.67
CA SER A 55 12.12 -8.76 28.83
C SER A 55 10.79 -9.47 29.12
N PRO A 56 10.76 -10.81 29.25
CA PRO A 56 9.57 -11.52 29.69
C PRO A 56 9.18 -11.10 31.12
N LEU A 57 7.90 -10.80 31.32
CA LEU A 57 7.33 -10.61 32.65
C LEU A 57 7.33 -11.94 33.40
N ALA A 58 7.66 -11.89 34.70
CA ALA A 58 7.65 -13.07 35.56
C ALA A 58 6.25 -13.73 35.57
N PRO A 59 6.17 -15.07 35.51
CA PRO A 59 4.89 -15.76 35.59
C PRO A 59 4.22 -15.50 36.94
N PRO A 60 2.88 -15.37 36.96
CA PRO A 60 2.14 -15.12 38.19
C PRO A 60 2.30 -16.30 39.17
N PRO A 61 2.50 -16.04 40.48
CA PRO A 61 2.57 -17.08 41.49
C PRO A 61 1.22 -17.82 41.59
N GLY A 62 1.22 -19.15 41.45
CA GLY A 62 0.07 -19.97 41.86
C GLY A 62 -0.51 -20.97 40.85
N ALA A 63 0.11 -21.21 39.69
CA ALA A 63 -0.29 -22.34 38.84
C ALA A 63 0.26 -23.68 39.39
N SER A 64 -0.24 -24.08 40.55
CA SER A 64 -0.12 -25.46 41.05
C SER A 64 -1.01 -26.36 40.20
N ALA A 65 -0.42 -27.30 39.48
CA ALA A 65 -1.10 -28.52 39.06
C ALA A 65 -0.64 -29.65 40.00
N ALA A 66 -1.55 -30.08 40.87
CA ALA A 66 -1.45 -31.29 41.70
C ALA A 66 -2.14 -32.47 40.96
N PRO A 67 -2.28 -33.67 41.56
CA PRO A 67 -1.27 -34.58 42.12
C PRO A 67 -1.50 -36.04 41.64
N ASP A 68 -0.46 -36.87 41.49
CA ASP A 68 -0.64 -38.32 41.37
C ASP A 68 0.45 -39.12 42.13
N GLY A 69 0.04 -39.68 43.27
CA GLY A 69 0.36 -41.03 43.78
C GLY A 69 1.79 -41.42 44.21
N LEU A 70 2.06 -41.44 45.53
CA LEU A 70 2.34 -42.65 46.38
C LEU A 70 2.79 -42.25 47.83
N PRO A 71 2.45 -43.01 48.90
CA PRO A 71 2.74 -42.70 50.33
C PRO A 71 4.09 -43.28 50.87
N PRO A 72 4.51 -42.99 52.14
CA PRO A 72 5.89 -42.65 52.50
C PRO A 72 6.69 -43.73 53.25
N THR A 73 8.02 -43.53 53.39
CA THR A 73 8.83 -44.15 54.46
C THR A 73 9.76 -43.13 55.14
N PRO A 74 9.99 -43.23 56.48
CA PRO A 74 10.54 -42.15 57.30
C PRO A 74 12.05 -42.31 57.57
N GLY A 75 12.77 -41.19 57.62
CA GLY A 75 14.17 -41.16 58.05
C GLY A 75 14.83 -39.79 57.93
N THR A 76 14.67 -38.98 58.97
CA THR A 76 15.60 -37.94 59.48
C THR A 76 17.07 -38.33 59.19
N GLN A 77 18.09 -37.49 58.93
CA GLN A 77 18.46 -36.14 59.37
C GLN A 77 19.70 -35.67 58.58
N VAL A 78 19.72 -34.37 58.26
CA VAL A 78 20.86 -33.42 58.12
C VAL A 78 22.28 -33.95 57.84
N ALA A 79 22.86 -33.52 56.72
CA ALA A 79 24.28 -33.19 56.63
C ALA A 79 24.52 -32.10 55.57
N THR A 80 24.90 -30.91 56.03
CA THR A 80 25.50 -29.84 55.22
C THR A 80 26.80 -30.33 54.60
N ALA A 81 26.86 -30.41 53.27
CA ALA A 81 28.09 -30.54 52.52
C ALA A 81 28.06 -29.61 51.31
N ALA A 82 29.05 -28.72 51.23
CA ALA A 82 29.28 -27.81 50.13
C ALA A 82 29.32 -28.57 48.78
N PRO A 83 28.77 -28.03 47.67
CA PRO A 83 28.80 -28.71 46.39
C PRO A 83 30.23 -28.69 45.81
N PRO A 84 30.83 -29.86 45.51
CA PRO A 84 31.97 -29.93 44.60
C PRO A 84 31.45 -29.87 43.15
N GLY A 85 32.12 -29.05 42.33
CA GLY A 85 32.15 -29.09 40.87
C GLY A 85 30.86 -29.48 40.13
N SER A 86 30.04 -28.49 39.78
CA SER A 86 28.98 -28.66 38.79
C SER A 86 29.58 -28.99 37.42
N ASN A 87 29.61 -30.27 37.08
CA ASN A 87 29.80 -30.74 35.71
C ASN A 87 28.49 -30.48 34.96
N VAL A 88 28.36 -29.30 34.35
CA VAL A 88 27.20 -28.98 33.49
C VAL A 88 27.37 -29.76 32.20
N ILE A 89 26.58 -30.82 32.03
CA ILE A 89 26.35 -31.45 30.74
C ILE A 89 25.53 -30.43 29.93
N ALA A 90 26.12 -29.89 28.86
CA ALA A 90 25.43 -28.95 27.98
C ALA A 90 24.27 -29.68 27.26
N GLU A 91 23.04 -29.31 27.60
CA GLU A 91 21.85 -29.74 26.86
C GLU A 91 21.92 -29.18 25.43
N PRO A 92 21.63 -29.96 24.38
CA PRO A 92 21.65 -29.47 23.01
C PRO A 92 20.57 -28.38 22.84
N VAL A 93 21.01 -27.13 22.69
CA VAL A 93 20.12 -26.02 22.33
C VAL A 93 19.63 -26.25 20.90
N ILE A 94 18.40 -26.73 20.77
CA ILE A 94 17.71 -26.79 19.48
C ILE A 94 17.48 -25.33 19.04
N PRO A 95 18.03 -24.89 17.90
CA PRO A 95 17.77 -23.53 17.43
C PRO A 95 16.27 -23.36 17.16
N PRO A 96 15.67 -22.22 17.56
CA PRO A 96 14.27 -21.96 17.27
C PRO A 96 14.02 -22.04 15.75
N PRO A 97 12.85 -22.53 15.32
CA PRO A 97 12.52 -22.59 13.90
C PRO A 97 12.63 -21.19 13.29
N PRO A 98 13.10 -21.07 12.03
CA PRO A 98 13.21 -19.79 11.36
C PRO A 98 11.83 -19.10 11.37
N PRO A 99 11.77 -17.78 11.63
CA PRO A 99 10.51 -17.06 11.57
C PRO A 99 9.88 -17.25 10.18
N PRO A 100 8.54 -17.37 10.08
CA PRO A 100 7.87 -17.45 8.80
C PRO A 100 8.30 -16.25 7.95
N PRO A 101 8.49 -16.43 6.63
CA PRO A 101 8.87 -15.34 5.75
C PRO A 101 7.84 -14.22 5.90
N VAL A 102 8.30 -13.05 6.35
CA VAL A 102 7.48 -11.83 6.35
C VAL A 102 7.06 -11.59 4.91
N THR A 103 5.80 -11.89 4.59
CA THR A 103 5.26 -11.58 3.28
C THR A 103 5.29 -10.06 3.22
N ALA A 104 6.13 -9.48 2.36
CA ALA A 104 6.24 -8.04 2.15
C ALA A 104 4.99 -7.46 1.45
N GLY A 105 3.80 -8.00 1.75
CA GLY A 105 2.49 -7.56 1.31
C GLY A 105 1.93 -6.53 2.27
N GLY A 106 2.53 -5.34 2.26
CA GLY A 106 1.98 -4.18 2.95
C GLY A 106 1.22 -3.28 1.99
N ARG A 107 0.35 -2.40 2.49
CA ARG A 107 -0.31 -1.34 1.69
C ARG A 107 0.67 -0.61 0.75
N SER A 108 1.88 -0.33 1.23
CA SER A 108 2.96 0.34 0.48
C SER A 108 3.36 -0.40 -0.79
N SER A 109 3.28 -1.74 -0.79
CA SER A 109 3.65 -2.59 -1.94
C SER A 109 2.68 -2.47 -3.11
N VAL A 110 1.47 -1.95 -2.86
CA VAL A 110 0.39 -1.75 -3.84
C VAL A 110 0.45 -0.35 -4.46
N VAL A 111 1.12 0.59 -3.81
CA VAL A 111 1.26 1.98 -4.30
C VAL A 111 2.11 2.00 -5.57
N GLY A 112 1.70 2.77 -6.56
CA GLY A 112 2.41 2.93 -7.83
C GLY A 112 1.47 3.04 -9.02
N THR A 113 2.05 3.04 -10.20
CA THR A 113 1.32 2.96 -11.46
C THR A 113 1.27 1.52 -11.93
N TRP A 114 0.09 1.09 -12.37
CA TRP A 114 -0.24 -0.24 -12.81
C TRP A 114 -0.87 -0.19 -14.20
N ASP A 115 -0.60 -1.19 -15.03
CA ASP A 115 -1.33 -1.51 -16.24
C ASP A 115 -2.43 -2.52 -15.92
N ALA A 116 -3.67 -2.05 -15.91
CA ALA A 116 -4.86 -2.86 -15.72
C ALA A 116 -5.30 -3.46 -17.06
N LYS A 117 -5.46 -4.79 -17.11
CA LYS A 117 -6.05 -5.56 -18.20
C LYS A 117 -7.42 -6.07 -17.78
N ASP A 118 -8.45 -5.65 -18.51
CA ASP A 118 -9.82 -6.14 -18.34
C ASP A 118 -10.02 -7.45 -19.13
N ALA A 119 -11.12 -8.16 -18.86
CA ALA A 119 -11.51 -9.40 -19.52
C ALA A 119 -11.69 -9.24 -21.05
N THR A 120 -11.92 -8.02 -21.52
CA THR A 120 -12.01 -7.68 -22.95
C THR A 120 -10.64 -7.57 -23.64
N GLY A 121 -9.54 -7.66 -22.88
CA GLY A 121 -8.18 -7.42 -23.36
C GLY A 121 -7.80 -5.94 -23.45
N ALA A 122 -8.73 -5.02 -23.15
CA ALA A 122 -8.44 -3.61 -23.05
C ALA A 122 -7.47 -3.33 -21.89
N SER A 123 -6.45 -2.51 -22.16
CA SER A 123 -5.45 -2.10 -21.17
C SER A 123 -5.65 -0.65 -20.76
N CYS A 124 -5.49 -0.32 -19.48
CA CYS A 124 -5.50 1.06 -19.01
C CYS A 124 -4.57 1.31 -17.83
N LYS A 125 -4.19 2.57 -17.62
CA LYS A 125 -3.29 2.95 -16.53
C LYS A 125 -4.08 3.20 -15.26
N VAL A 126 -3.65 2.61 -14.15
CA VAL A 126 -4.21 2.81 -12.82
C VAL A 126 -3.10 3.24 -11.88
N THR A 127 -3.19 4.45 -11.33
CA THR A 127 -2.26 4.97 -10.33
C THR A 127 -2.88 4.87 -8.95
N LEU A 128 -2.29 4.07 -8.09
CA LEU A 128 -2.63 3.94 -6.68
C LEU A 128 -1.64 4.76 -5.86
N SER A 129 -2.13 5.78 -5.14
CA SER A 129 -1.31 6.69 -4.35
C SER A 129 -1.63 6.55 -2.88
N SER A 130 -0.63 6.64 -2.00
CA SER A 130 -0.83 6.72 -0.55
C SER A 130 -1.32 8.09 -0.06
N ALA A 131 -1.64 9.03 -0.97
CA ALA A 131 -2.25 10.30 -0.60
C ALA A 131 -3.65 10.08 -0.04
N PRO A 132 -4.02 10.75 1.08
CA PRO A 132 -5.35 10.62 1.66
C PRO A 132 -6.42 11.24 0.75
N SER A 133 -7.61 10.62 0.70
CA SER A 133 -8.78 11.06 -0.05
C SER A 133 -10.04 10.72 0.74
N LEU A 134 -10.58 11.72 1.45
CA LEU A 134 -11.60 11.53 2.50
C LEU A 134 -11.11 10.49 3.53
N ASP A 135 -11.67 9.28 3.51
CA ASP A 135 -11.35 8.15 4.40
C ASP A 135 -10.54 7.04 3.72
N LEU A 136 -10.18 7.22 2.45
CA LEU A 136 -9.54 6.23 1.59
C LEU A 136 -8.24 6.79 1.03
N TYR A 137 -7.52 5.99 0.24
CA TYR A 137 -6.35 6.42 -0.50
C TYR A 137 -6.71 6.85 -1.91
N LYS A 138 -5.99 7.81 -2.47
CA LYS A 138 -6.28 8.33 -3.82
C LYS A 138 -5.93 7.30 -4.89
N ALA A 139 -6.89 6.99 -5.76
CA ALA A 139 -6.67 6.24 -6.99
C ALA A 139 -6.97 7.13 -8.20
N SER A 140 -6.35 6.84 -9.34
CA SER A 140 -6.63 7.55 -10.59
C SER A 140 -6.46 6.60 -11.76
N THR A 141 -7.36 6.69 -12.73
CA THR A 141 -7.35 5.82 -13.90
C THR A 141 -7.29 6.64 -15.18
N ALA A 142 -6.52 6.18 -16.16
CA ALA A 142 -6.37 6.85 -17.44
C ALA A 142 -6.50 5.86 -18.60
N GLY A 143 -7.31 6.22 -19.60
CA GLY A 143 -7.49 5.42 -20.81
C GLY A 143 -8.34 4.16 -20.65
N CYS A 144 -9.13 4.02 -19.58
CA CYS A 144 -9.95 2.82 -19.38
C CYS A 144 -11.17 2.81 -20.31
N ALA A 145 -11.28 1.74 -21.13
CA ALA A 145 -12.44 1.48 -21.97
C ALA A 145 -13.68 1.11 -21.13
N ASN A 146 -13.46 0.39 -20.03
CA ASN A 146 -14.49 -0.01 -19.09
C ASN A 146 -14.94 1.17 -18.21
N LYS A 147 -16.25 1.42 -18.15
CA LYS A 147 -16.83 2.57 -17.44
C LYS A 147 -16.73 2.44 -15.92
N ASP A 148 -16.73 1.22 -15.37
CA ASP A 148 -16.57 1.00 -13.93
C ASP A 148 -15.13 1.28 -13.49
N LEU A 149 -14.16 0.88 -14.31
CA LEU A 149 -12.74 1.21 -14.10
C LEU A 149 -12.48 2.71 -14.22
N ALA A 150 -13.07 3.37 -15.23
CA ALA A 150 -12.89 4.80 -15.46
C ALA A 150 -13.44 5.70 -14.34
N LYS A 151 -14.33 5.17 -13.48
CA LYS A 151 -14.93 5.90 -12.35
C LYS A 151 -14.15 5.74 -11.04
N ILE A 152 -13.08 4.95 -11.03
CA ILE A 152 -12.29 4.68 -9.82
C ILE A 152 -11.57 5.96 -9.39
N SER A 153 -11.79 6.35 -8.15
CA SER A 153 -11.21 7.56 -7.55
C SER A 153 -10.46 7.30 -6.25
N ALA A 154 -10.75 6.18 -5.60
CA ALA A 154 -10.14 5.84 -4.33
C ALA A 154 -9.83 4.34 -4.23
N TRP A 155 -8.95 3.98 -3.30
CA TRP A 155 -8.60 2.61 -3.00
C TRP A 155 -8.34 2.41 -1.50
N ASP A 156 -8.36 1.17 -1.06
CA ASP A 156 -7.99 0.78 0.29
C ASP A 156 -7.30 -0.59 0.30
N TYR A 157 -6.54 -0.87 1.36
CA TYR A 157 -5.90 -2.16 1.57
C TYR A 157 -6.33 -2.76 2.91
N ARG A 158 -7.04 -3.89 2.87
CA ARG A 158 -7.52 -4.60 4.06
C ARG A 158 -7.34 -6.09 3.88
N ASP A 159 -6.85 -6.78 4.91
CA ASP A 159 -6.78 -8.25 4.95
C ASP A 159 -6.09 -8.91 3.73
N GLY A 160 -5.08 -8.24 3.15
CA GLY A 160 -4.38 -8.72 1.95
C GLY A 160 -5.12 -8.47 0.63
N GLU A 161 -6.21 -7.70 0.65
CA GLU A 161 -6.98 -7.27 -0.50
C GLU A 161 -6.87 -5.78 -0.74
N VAL A 162 -6.91 -5.43 -2.02
CA VAL A 162 -7.04 -4.08 -2.52
C VAL A 162 -8.48 -3.88 -2.96
N TYR A 163 -9.14 -2.92 -2.34
CA TYR A 163 -10.49 -2.52 -2.69
C TYR A 163 -10.41 -1.24 -3.50
N LEU A 164 -10.94 -1.27 -4.73
CA LEU A 164 -11.03 -0.08 -5.58
C LEU A 164 -12.43 0.50 -5.46
N TYR A 165 -12.52 1.81 -5.27
CA TYR A 165 -13.77 2.54 -5.04
C TYR A 165 -14.04 3.53 -6.17
N GLN A 166 -15.30 3.59 -6.58
CA GLN A 166 -15.79 4.60 -7.52
C GLN A 166 -16.11 5.92 -6.80
N ALA A 167 -16.24 6.99 -7.59
CA ALA A 167 -16.87 8.22 -7.14
C ALA A 167 -18.26 7.91 -6.55
N GLY A 168 -18.45 8.25 -5.27
CA GLY A 168 -19.67 7.91 -4.51
C GLY A 168 -19.49 6.77 -3.49
N GLY A 169 -18.30 6.19 -3.35
CA GLY A 169 -17.97 5.26 -2.27
C GLY A 169 -18.36 3.79 -2.53
N THR A 170 -18.83 3.46 -3.73
CA THR A 170 -19.16 2.08 -4.10
C THR A 170 -17.90 1.30 -4.50
N VAL A 171 -17.80 0.04 -4.09
CA VAL A 171 -16.68 -0.84 -4.48
C VAL A 171 -16.79 -1.22 -5.96
N ALA A 172 -15.80 -0.80 -6.76
CA ALA A 172 -15.68 -1.11 -8.17
C ALA A 172 -15.11 -2.51 -8.40
N ALA A 173 -14.03 -2.84 -7.71
CA ALA A 173 -13.29 -4.09 -7.87
C ALA A 173 -12.60 -4.49 -6.57
N ARG A 174 -12.37 -5.78 -6.42
CA ARG A 174 -11.56 -6.37 -5.35
C ARG A 174 -10.41 -7.12 -5.99
N LEU A 175 -9.20 -6.80 -5.58
CA LEU A 175 -7.97 -7.40 -6.11
C LEU A 175 -7.18 -8.01 -4.95
N ARG A 176 -6.56 -9.17 -5.19
CA ARG A 176 -5.64 -9.84 -4.29
C ARG A 176 -4.23 -9.66 -4.82
N GLN A 177 -3.27 -9.47 -3.92
CA GLN A 177 -1.88 -9.37 -4.32
C GLN A 177 -1.29 -10.76 -4.55
N GLY A 178 -0.74 -10.99 -5.75
CA GLY A 178 -0.15 -12.27 -6.14
C GLY A 178 1.13 -12.07 -6.94
N GLY A 179 2.28 -12.50 -6.40
CA GLY A 179 3.54 -12.58 -7.15
C GLY A 179 4.05 -11.29 -7.80
N GLY A 180 3.63 -10.11 -7.31
CA GLY A 180 3.97 -8.79 -7.89
C GLY A 180 2.89 -8.19 -8.79
N ALA A 181 1.81 -8.92 -9.07
CA ALA A 181 0.60 -8.45 -9.73
C ALA A 181 -0.55 -8.29 -8.72
N LEU A 182 -1.63 -7.64 -9.15
CA LEU A 182 -2.89 -7.59 -8.42
C LEU A 182 -3.99 -8.19 -9.31
N ASP A 183 -4.57 -9.29 -8.89
CA ASP A 183 -5.56 -10.03 -9.68
C ASP A 183 -6.91 -10.04 -8.95
N GLY A 184 -8.00 -9.97 -9.70
CA GLY A 184 -9.33 -10.08 -9.11
C GLY A 184 -10.43 -9.83 -10.12
N ALA A 185 -11.52 -9.22 -9.66
CA ALA A 185 -12.70 -9.03 -10.49
C ALA A 185 -13.43 -7.72 -10.18
N LEU A 186 -14.12 -7.22 -11.19
CA LEU A 186 -15.07 -6.12 -11.07
C LEU A 186 -16.32 -6.59 -10.33
N THR A 187 -16.73 -5.86 -9.31
CA THR A 187 -17.86 -6.20 -8.44
C THR A 187 -19.18 -6.16 -9.19
N LYS A 188 -19.31 -5.27 -10.19
CA LYS A 188 -20.57 -5.05 -10.91
C LYS A 188 -20.79 -6.01 -12.08
N SER A 189 -19.74 -6.32 -12.83
CA SER A 189 -19.80 -7.17 -14.02
C SER A 189 -19.27 -8.59 -13.79
N GLY A 190 -18.53 -8.84 -12.72
CA GLY A 190 -17.82 -10.10 -12.50
C GLY A 190 -16.64 -10.33 -13.45
N ALA A 191 -16.30 -9.36 -14.31
CA ALA A 191 -15.20 -9.47 -15.26
C ALA A 191 -13.86 -9.57 -14.54
N SER A 192 -12.98 -10.45 -15.02
CA SER A 192 -11.62 -10.60 -14.50
C SER A 192 -10.79 -9.35 -14.77
N LEU A 193 -10.04 -8.92 -13.77
CA LEU A 193 -9.18 -7.75 -13.82
C LEU A 193 -7.80 -8.12 -13.28
N ALA A 194 -6.76 -7.90 -14.09
CA ALA A 194 -5.37 -8.11 -13.70
C ALA A 194 -4.61 -6.79 -13.81
N LEU A 195 -3.89 -6.39 -12.77
CA LEU A 195 -3.02 -5.22 -12.73
C LEU A 195 -1.58 -5.68 -12.63
N VAL A 196 -0.76 -5.25 -13.60
CA VAL A 196 0.67 -5.56 -13.69
C VAL A 196 1.49 -4.27 -13.70
N ARG A 197 2.76 -4.34 -13.32
CA ARG A 197 3.69 -3.19 -13.38
C ARG A 197 4.54 -3.22 -14.63
#